data_AF-A0A933F5K9-F1
#
_entry.id   AF-A0A933F5K9-F1
#
_cell.length_a   1.000
_cell.length_b   1.000
_cell.length_c   1.000
_cell.angle_alpha   90.00
_cell.angle_beta   90.00
_cell.angle_gamma   90.00
#
_symmetry.space_group_name_H-M   'P 1'
#
loop_
_entity.id
_entity.type
_entity.pdbx_description
1 polymer ?
#
loop_
_entity_poly.entity_id
_entity_poly.type
_entity_poly.pdbx_seq_one_letter_code
_entity_poly.pdbx_strand_id
1 'polypeptide(L)'
;MPDRRHLWRGIHDPEMVRAGVTVRLTLDKERYQVGDQVEAVITLTNSGVGHYFPTYVTPKVLVRFELMDGKGRSLKDSMQEERIGREVTLDLSQELFDTRIPPGKSHSVTYARTISQSGLRLKASIVVSPDDFYIRFFEAKLQETKTRKARDLLHEALGAARTSSFILFEEEVVLS
;
A
#
# COMPACT_ATOMS: atom_id res chain seq x y z
N MET A 1 6.49 -24.92 -1.50
CA MET A 1 7.93 -25.05 -1.85
C MET A 1 8.05 -25.26 -3.35
N PRO A 2 8.03 -24.19 -4.16
CA PRO A 2 8.21 -24.30 -5.61
C PRO A 2 9.59 -24.87 -5.95
N ASP A 3 9.67 -25.80 -6.89
CA ASP A 3 10.91 -26.37 -7.46
C ASP A 3 11.94 -26.95 -6.47
N ARG A 4 11.57 -27.28 -5.22
CA ARG A 4 12.49 -27.79 -4.18
C ARG A 4 13.70 -26.87 -3.90
N ARG A 5 13.60 -25.57 -4.23
CA ARG A 5 14.65 -24.61 -3.90
C ARG A 5 14.41 -24.04 -2.49
N HIS A 6 15.47 -23.93 -1.70
CA HIS A 6 15.44 -23.29 -0.38
C HIS A 6 15.46 -21.76 -0.48
N LEU A 7 14.65 -21.19 -1.38
CA LEU A 7 14.50 -19.74 -1.49
C LEU A 7 13.45 -19.33 -0.46
N TRP A 8 13.89 -18.81 0.69
CA TRP A 8 13.01 -18.26 1.73
C TRP A 8 12.49 -16.87 1.30
N ARG A 9 11.71 -16.85 0.21
CA ARG A 9 11.07 -15.64 -0.32
C ARG A 9 9.80 -15.34 0.47
N GLY A 10 9.54 -14.07 0.73
CA GLY A 10 8.44 -13.61 1.57
C GLY A 10 7.94 -12.24 1.16
N ILE A 11 7.56 -11.40 2.12
CA ILE A 11 6.95 -10.10 1.87
C ILE A 11 7.86 -9.12 1.10
N HIS A 12 9.18 -9.32 1.12
CA HIS A 12 10.16 -8.55 0.35
C HIS A 12 10.30 -8.99 -1.12
N ASP A 13 9.69 -10.11 -1.54
CA ASP A 13 9.75 -10.59 -2.92
C ASP A 13 8.44 -10.24 -3.67
N PRO A 14 8.47 -9.33 -4.66
CA PRO A 14 7.26 -8.89 -5.35
C PRO A 14 6.53 -10.00 -6.10
N GLU A 15 7.23 -10.97 -6.66
CA GLU A 15 6.62 -12.09 -7.39
C GLU A 15 5.91 -13.02 -6.43
N MET A 16 6.51 -13.30 -5.27
CA MET A 16 5.92 -14.10 -4.20
C MET A 16 4.64 -13.46 -3.69
N VAL A 17 4.64 -12.14 -3.47
CA VAL A 17 3.44 -11.43 -3.02
C VAL A 17 2.36 -11.43 -4.10
N ARG A 18 2.70 -11.13 -5.37
CA ARG A 18 1.74 -11.20 -6.49
C ARG A 18 1.11 -12.58 -6.65
N ALA A 19 1.86 -13.65 -6.46
CA ALA A 19 1.34 -15.02 -6.53
C ALA A 19 0.41 -15.37 -5.36
N GLY A 20 0.55 -14.71 -4.21
CA GLY A 20 -0.24 -14.95 -3.00
C GLY A 20 -1.57 -14.20 -2.95
N VAL A 21 -1.79 -13.21 -3.83
CA VAL A 21 -2.95 -12.33 -3.75
C VAL A 21 -3.59 -12.10 -5.11
N THR A 22 -4.86 -11.72 -5.10
CA THR A 22 -5.59 -11.29 -6.30
C THR A 22 -6.10 -9.88 -6.07
N VAL A 23 -5.87 -9.01 -7.06
CA VAL A 23 -6.30 -7.62 -7.03
C VAL A 23 -7.33 -7.41 -8.13
N ARG A 24 -8.39 -6.65 -7.81
CA ARG A 24 -9.40 -6.21 -8.77
C ARG A 24 -9.69 -4.73 -8.53
N LEU A 25 -9.64 -3.93 -9.59
CA LEU A 25 -10.18 -2.58 -9.63
C LEU A 25 -11.54 -2.62 -10.37
N THR A 26 -12.55 -1.98 -9.80
CA THR A 26 -13.85 -1.77 -10.47
C THR A 26 -14.26 -0.32 -10.36
N LEU A 27 -14.88 0.21 -11.40
CA LEU A 27 -15.51 1.51 -11.43
C LEU A 27 -17.02 1.33 -11.64
N ASP A 28 -17.83 2.27 -11.14
CA ASP A 28 -19.29 2.24 -11.30
C ASP A 28 -19.73 2.52 -12.76
N LYS A 29 -18.89 3.18 -13.55
CA LYS A 29 -19.14 3.54 -14.95
C LYS A 29 -17.87 3.45 -15.79
N GLU A 30 -18.03 3.33 -17.10
CA GLU A 30 -16.91 3.36 -18.06
C GLU A 30 -16.47 4.78 -18.45
N ARG A 31 -17.37 5.77 -18.33
CA ARG A 31 -17.13 7.17 -18.68
C ARG A 31 -17.85 8.10 -17.71
N TYR A 32 -17.25 9.26 -17.48
CA TYR A 32 -17.70 10.29 -16.56
C TYR A 32 -17.65 11.67 -17.24
N GLN A 33 -18.59 12.52 -16.86
CA GLN A 33 -18.65 13.92 -17.23
C GLN A 33 -18.27 14.80 -16.05
N VAL A 34 -17.99 16.08 -16.32
CA VAL A 34 -17.80 17.06 -15.25
C VAL A 34 -19.08 17.14 -14.41
N GLY A 35 -18.93 17.05 -13.09
CA GLY A 35 -20.04 16.99 -12.14
C GLY A 35 -20.47 15.58 -11.76
N ASP A 36 -20.09 14.54 -12.50
CA ASP A 36 -20.33 13.16 -12.08
C ASP A 36 -19.51 12.82 -10.84
N GLN A 37 -20.05 11.90 -10.03
CA GLN A 37 -19.30 11.23 -8.99
C GLN A 37 -18.70 9.94 -9.56
N VAL A 38 -17.37 9.80 -9.45
CA VAL A 38 -16.69 8.52 -9.66
C VAL A 38 -16.71 7.72 -8.38
N GLU A 39 -17.11 6.46 -8.47
CA GLU A 39 -16.94 5.45 -7.42
C GLU A 39 -16.04 4.33 -7.95
N ALA A 40 -14.89 4.17 -7.31
CA ALA A 40 -13.91 3.14 -7.64
C ALA A 40 -13.62 2.28 -6.42
N VAL A 41 -13.43 0.97 -6.63
CA VAL A 41 -13.17 0.01 -5.57
C VAL A 41 -11.98 -0.85 -5.93
N ILE A 42 -10.97 -0.88 -5.07
CA ILE A 42 -9.92 -1.90 -5.08
C ILE A 42 -10.36 -2.99 -4.13
N THR A 43 -10.43 -4.22 -4.63
CA THR A 43 -10.62 -5.42 -3.82
C THR A 43 -9.34 -6.24 -3.85
N LEU A 44 -8.69 -6.37 -2.69
CA LEU A 44 -7.50 -7.17 -2.47
C LEU A 44 -7.89 -8.47 -1.77
N THR A 45 -7.57 -9.61 -2.39
CA THR A 45 -7.92 -10.94 -1.88
C THR A 45 -6.66 -11.71 -1.53
N ASN A 46 -6.62 -12.29 -0.33
CA ASN A 46 -5.62 -13.26 0.05
C ASN A 46 -5.98 -14.62 -0.56
N SER A 47 -5.59 -14.84 -1.83
CA SER A 47 -6.03 -15.99 -2.63
C SER A 47 -5.08 -17.19 -2.55
N GLY A 48 -3.81 -16.98 -2.19
CA GLY A 48 -2.78 -18.00 -2.22
C GLY A 48 -1.97 -18.16 -0.93
N VAL A 49 -2.23 -17.36 0.11
CA VAL A 49 -1.48 -17.43 1.38
C VAL A 49 -2.29 -18.15 2.46
N GLY A 50 -1.70 -19.19 3.06
CA GLY A 50 -2.34 -20.02 4.09
C GLY A 50 -2.45 -19.39 5.50
N HIS A 51 -2.08 -18.12 5.64
CA HIS A 51 -2.20 -17.33 6.87
C HIS A 51 -2.66 -15.91 6.54
N TYR A 52 -2.84 -15.07 7.56
CA TYR A 52 -3.16 -13.65 7.39
C TYR A 52 -2.17 -12.93 6.48
N PHE A 53 -2.68 -12.03 5.62
CA PHE A 53 -1.89 -11.19 4.72
C PHE A 53 -2.06 -9.70 5.04
N PRO A 54 -0.97 -8.95 5.25
CA PRO A 54 0.36 -9.46 5.57
C PRO A 54 0.39 -10.06 7.00
N THR A 55 1.36 -10.93 7.33
CA THR A 55 1.31 -11.73 8.57
C THR A 55 1.64 -10.95 9.84
N TYR A 56 2.83 -10.35 9.90
CA TYR A 56 3.39 -9.79 11.14
C TYR A 56 3.05 -8.30 11.29
N VAL A 57 3.52 -7.70 12.38
CA VAL A 57 3.37 -6.25 12.65
C VAL A 57 4.21 -5.38 11.72
N THR A 58 5.30 -5.92 11.17
CA THR A 58 6.28 -5.16 10.38
C THR A 58 5.70 -4.62 9.07
N PRO A 59 5.16 -5.45 8.18
CA PRO A 59 4.69 -4.97 6.89
C PRO A 59 3.35 -4.23 6.95
N LYS A 60 3.13 -3.39 5.94
CA LYS A 60 1.84 -2.80 5.60
C LYS A 60 1.58 -2.86 4.11
N VAL A 61 0.30 -2.92 3.76
CA VAL A 61 -0.17 -2.78 2.39
C VAL A 61 -0.97 -1.49 2.31
N LEU A 62 -0.58 -0.60 1.40
CA LEU A 62 -1.18 0.72 1.23
C LEU A 62 -2.02 0.68 -0.04
N VAL A 63 -3.33 0.89 0.09
CA VAL A 63 -4.24 1.04 -1.06
C VAL A 63 -4.45 2.52 -1.29
N ARG A 64 -4.14 3.00 -2.50
CA ARG A 64 -4.15 4.42 -2.85
C ARG A 64 -5.00 4.69 -4.06
N PHE A 65 -5.70 5.81 -4.01
CA PHE A 65 -6.38 6.42 -5.15
C PHE A 65 -5.99 7.89 -5.23
N GLU A 66 -5.82 8.42 -6.44
CA GLU A 66 -5.66 9.85 -6.68
C GLU A 66 -6.18 10.21 -8.08
N LEU A 67 -6.66 11.44 -8.25
CA LEU A 67 -7.00 11.97 -9.57
C LEU A 67 -5.79 12.69 -10.16
N MET A 68 -5.47 12.36 -11.40
CA MET A 68 -4.38 12.93 -12.16
C MET A 68 -4.91 13.85 -13.25
N ASP A 69 -4.31 15.02 -13.41
CA ASP A 69 -4.63 15.93 -14.50
C ASP A 69 -4.06 15.45 -15.85
N GLY A 70 -4.43 16.16 -16.93
CA GLY A 70 -3.92 15.88 -18.28
C GLY A 70 -2.38 15.98 -18.42
N LYS A 71 -1.68 16.56 -17.43
CA LYS A 71 -0.21 16.65 -17.37
C LYS A 71 0.40 15.58 -16.47
N GLY A 72 -0.39 14.64 -15.95
CA GLY A 72 0.06 13.58 -15.06
C GLY A 72 0.42 14.07 -13.65
N ARG A 73 -0.20 15.18 -13.20
CA ARG A 73 0.00 15.70 -11.85
C ARG A 73 -1.20 15.34 -10.98
N SER A 74 -0.93 14.91 -9.75
CA SER A 74 -1.96 14.65 -8.76
C SER A 74 -2.75 15.92 -8.45
N LEU A 75 -4.07 15.82 -8.47
CA LEU A 75 -4.95 16.88 -8.01
C LEU A 75 -4.90 16.95 -6.49
N LYS A 76 -4.71 18.18 -6.00
CA LYS A 76 -4.72 18.46 -4.57
C LYS A 76 -6.01 17.92 -3.93
N ASP A 77 -5.86 17.31 -2.76
CA ASP A 77 -6.95 16.79 -1.93
C ASP A 77 -7.77 15.64 -2.58
N SER A 78 -7.31 15.10 -3.72
CA SER A 78 -7.89 13.91 -4.35
C SER A 78 -7.30 12.60 -3.83
N MET A 79 -6.11 12.64 -3.22
CA MET A 79 -5.46 11.44 -2.72
C MET A 79 -6.22 10.83 -1.54
N GLN A 80 -6.51 9.53 -1.61
CA GLN A 80 -6.99 8.70 -0.51
C GLN A 80 -6.01 7.54 -0.32
N GLU A 81 -5.63 7.26 0.92
CA GLU A 81 -4.83 6.09 1.28
C GLU A 81 -5.50 5.32 2.41
N GLU A 82 -5.58 4.00 2.28
CA GLU A 82 -5.93 3.09 3.36
C GLU A 82 -4.79 2.12 3.66
N ARG A 83 -4.58 1.84 4.96
CA ARG A 83 -3.50 0.99 5.46
C ARG A 83 -4.04 -0.34 5.93
N ILE A 84 -3.63 -1.41 5.27
CA ILE A 84 -3.98 -2.79 5.60
C ILE A 84 -2.81 -3.45 6.35
N GLY A 85 -3.10 -4.02 7.51
CA GLY A 85 -2.17 -4.80 8.30
C GLY A 85 -2.45 -4.72 9.80
N ARG A 86 -1.48 -5.15 10.61
CA ARG A 86 -1.55 -5.08 12.06
C ARG A 86 -0.64 -3.98 12.59
N GLU A 87 -1.22 -3.03 13.29
CA GLU A 87 -0.52 -1.86 13.81
C GLU A 87 -0.43 -1.91 15.32
N VAL A 88 0.76 -1.62 15.82
CA VAL A 88 1.07 -1.60 17.25
C VAL A 88 1.87 -0.35 17.57
N THR A 89 1.90 0.03 18.85
CA THR A 89 2.81 1.06 19.34
C THR A 89 4.27 0.64 19.13
N LEU A 90 5.19 1.61 19.02
CA LEU A 90 6.61 1.33 18.73
C LEU A 90 7.32 0.54 19.85
N ASP A 91 6.79 0.56 21.06
CA ASP A 91 7.22 -0.25 22.20
C ASP A 91 6.53 -1.63 22.25
N LEU A 92 5.68 -1.94 21.26
CA LEU A 92 4.93 -3.18 21.10
C LEU A 92 3.91 -3.47 22.22
N SER A 93 3.61 -2.47 23.06
CA SER A 93 2.76 -2.66 24.25
C SER A 93 1.26 -2.71 23.94
N GLN A 94 0.83 -2.06 22.86
CA GLN A 94 -0.59 -1.95 22.51
C GLN A 94 -0.83 -2.18 21.02
N GLU A 95 -1.88 -2.93 20.70
CA GLU A 95 -2.44 -3.02 19.35
C GLU A 95 -3.37 -1.83 19.08
N LEU A 96 -3.11 -1.12 17.99
CA LEU A 96 -3.90 0.04 17.55
C LEU A 96 -5.00 -0.38 16.57
N PHE A 97 -4.68 -1.28 15.63
CA PHE A 97 -5.66 -1.89 14.73
C PHE A 97 -5.11 -3.20 14.13
N ASP A 98 -6.02 -4.05 13.66
CA ASP A 98 -5.69 -5.22 12.85
C ASP A 98 -6.70 -5.39 11.71
N THR A 99 -6.26 -5.06 10.49
CA THR A 99 -7.02 -5.20 9.24
C THR A 99 -6.41 -6.25 8.32
N ARG A 100 -5.55 -7.14 8.85
CA ARG A 100 -4.94 -8.20 8.04
C ARG A 100 -6.01 -9.09 7.42
N ILE A 101 -5.75 -9.56 6.20
CA ILE A 101 -6.70 -10.34 5.39
C ILE A 101 -6.54 -11.83 5.67
N PRO A 102 -7.54 -12.52 6.26
CA PRO A 102 -7.46 -13.97 6.46
C PRO A 102 -7.35 -14.75 5.13
N PRO A 103 -6.89 -16.02 5.16
CA PRO A 103 -6.86 -16.88 3.97
C PRO A 103 -8.21 -16.97 3.27
N GLY A 104 -8.23 -16.78 1.95
CA GLY A 104 -9.43 -16.83 1.12
C GLY A 104 -10.41 -15.67 1.32
N LYS A 105 -10.04 -14.64 2.09
CA LYS A 105 -10.86 -13.44 2.32
C LYS A 105 -10.34 -12.25 1.53
N SER A 106 -11.19 -11.23 1.45
CA SER A 106 -10.93 -9.99 0.73
C SER A 106 -11.08 -8.78 1.63
N HIS A 107 -10.36 -7.71 1.29
CA HIS A 107 -10.51 -6.38 1.84
C HIS A 107 -10.76 -5.41 0.69
N SER A 108 -11.81 -4.58 0.81
CA SER A 108 -12.22 -3.66 -0.24
C SER A 108 -12.10 -2.22 0.24
N VAL A 109 -11.48 -1.37 -0.58
CA VAL A 109 -11.33 0.06 -0.32
C VAL A 109 -12.06 0.82 -1.41
N THR A 110 -13.03 1.64 -1.00
CA THR A 110 -13.85 2.46 -1.89
C THR A 110 -13.32 3.88 -1.92
N TYR A 111 -13.25 4.43 -3.12
CA TYR A 111 -12.90 5.81 -3.41
C TYR A 111 -14.07 6.49 -4.11
N ALA A 112 -14.47 7.65 -3.59
CA ALA A 112 -15.57 8.43 -4.17
C ALA A 112 -15.22 9.92 -4.24
N ARG A 113 -15.28 10.50 -5.45
CA ARG A 113 -15.02 11.93 -5.69
C ARG A 113 -15.82 12.46 -6.87
N THR A 114 -16.11 13.77 -6.84
CA THR A 114 -16.73 14.48 -7.96
C THR A 114 -15.66 14.87 -9.00
N ILE A 115 -15.95 14.65 -10.28
CA ILE A 115 -15.12 15.08 -11.39
C ILE A 115 -15.25 16.59 -11.58
N SER A 116 -14.18 17.32 -11.25
CA SER A 116 -14.17 18.79 -11.26
C SER A 116 -13.83 19.39 -12.63
N GLN A 117 -13.19 18.63 -13.51
CA GLN A 117 -12.79 19.04 -14.85
C GLN A 117 -12.66 17.81 -15.77
N SER A 118 -12.68 18.03 -17.08
CA SER A 118 -12.49 16.95 -18.07
C SER A 118 -11.02 16.53 -18.16
N GLY A 119 -10.77 15.36 -18.76
CA GLY A 119 -9.41 14.86 -19.00
C GLY A 119 -8.71 14.34 -17.74
N LEU A 120 -9.46 14.03 -16.69
CA LEU A 120 -8.92 13.40 -15.49
C LEU A 120 -8.69 11.91 -15.70
N ARG A 121 -7.65 11.42 -15.04
CA ARG A 121 -7.38 9.99 -14.89
C ARG A 121 -7.49 9.61 -13.42
N LEU A 122 -8.08 8.48 -13.12
CA LEU A 122 -7.96 7.85 -11.81
C LEU A 122 -6.67 7.03 -11.81
N LYS A 123 -5.76 7.31 -10.89
CA LYS A 123 -4.65 6.41 -10.58
C LYS A 123 -4.99 5.62 -9.33
N ALA A 124 -5.04 4.30 -9.46
CA ALA A 124 -5.32 3.38 -8.37
C ALA A 124 -4.11 2.47 -8.18
N SER A 125 -3.57 2.36 -6.95
CA SER A 125 -2.37 1.58 -6.70
C SER A 125 -2.42 0.83 -5.36
N ILE A 126 -1.67 -0.27 -5.31
CA ILE A 126 -1.37 -0.99 -4.07
C ILE A 126 0.14 -1.03 -3.92
N VAL A 127 0.64 -0.51 -2.80
CA VAL A 127 2.05 -0.52 -2.44
C VAL A 127 2.25 -1.45 -1.25
N VAL A 128 3.21 -2.35 -1.35
CA VAL A 128 3.66 -3.16 -0.22
C VAL A 128 4.85 -2.45 0.40
N SER A 129 4.78 -2.21 1.71
CA SER A 129 5.88 -1.69 2.52
C SER A 129 6.31 -2.81 3.48
N PRO A 130 7.32 -3.62 3.11
CA PRO A 130 7.79 -4.75 3.90
C PRO A 130 8.25 -4.35 5.32
N ASP A 131 8.93 -3.21 5.40
CA ASP A 131 9.63 -2.73 6.60
C ASP A 131 8.94 -1.54 7.28
N ASP A 132 7.63 -1.36 7.10
CA ASP A 132 6.87 -0.19 7.58
C ASP A 132 7.07 0.12 9.07
N PHE A 133 7.01 -0.89 9.94
CA PHE A 133 7.31 -0.71 11.38
C PHE A 133 8.72 -0.17 11.62
N TYR A 134 9.73 -0.69 10.90
CA TYR A 134 11.11 -0.26 11.04
C TYR A 134 11.33 1.16 10.51
N ILE A 135 10.65 1.55 9.43
CA ILE A 135 10.66 2.93 8.93
C ILE A 135 10.23 3.88 10.06
N ARG A 136 9.08 3.63 10.68
CA ARG A 136 8.56 4.45 11.79
C ARG A 136 9.46 4.40 13.02
N PHE A 137 10.01 3.23 13.35
CA PHE A 137 10.95 3.07 14.45
C PHE A 137 12.23 3.91 14.24
N PHE A 138 12.84 3.85 13.05
CA PHE A 138 14.05 4.62 12.74
C PHE A 138 13.78 6.12 12.70
N GLU A 139 12.64 6.54 12.16
CA GLU A 139 12.21 7.95 12.18
C GLU A 139 12.08 8.47 13.62
N ALA A 140 11.42 7.73 14.51
CA ALA A 140 11.33 8.09 15.92
C ALA A 140 12.71 8.13 16.60
N LYS A 141 13.56 7.12 16.35
CA LYS A 141 14.92 7.07 16.93
C LYS A 141 15.82 8.19 16.44
N LEU A 142 15.66 8.66 15.19
CA LEU A 142 16.41 9.79 14.64
C LEU A 142 16.12 11.11 15.37
N GLN A 143 14.94 11.26 15.98
CA GLN A 143 14.58 12.43 16.79
C GLN A 143 15.29 12.43 18.15
N GLU A 144 15.51 11.24 18.73
CA GLU A 144 16.13 11.06 20.04
C GLU A 144 17.68 11.01 19.97
N THR A 145 18.23 10.59 18.83
CA THR A 145 19.65 10.26 18.70
C THR A 145 20.55 11.50 18.56
N LYS A 146 21.52 11.61 19.49
CA LYS A 146 22.43 12.76 19.61
C LYS A 146 23.78 12.60 18.89
N THR A 147 24.30 11.38 18.77
CA THR A 147 25.65 11.17 18.21
C THR A 147 25.60 11.08 16.70
N ARG A 148 26.56 11.74 16.02
CA ARG A 148 26.63 11.76 14.55
C ARG A 148 26.68 10.34 13.96
N LYS A 149 27.55 9.48 14.49
CA LYS A 149 27.72 8.10 14.05
C LYS A 149 26.41 7.29 14.11
N ALA A 150 25.65 7.39 15.20
CA ALA A 150 24.39 6.66 15.32
C ALA A 150 23.31 7.21 14.37
N ARG A 151 23.28 8.53 14.16
CA ARG A 151 22.39 9.16 13.17
C ARG A 151 22.70 8.68 11.75
N ASP A 152 23.98 8.60 11.38
CA ASP A 152 24.38 8.15 10.04
C ASP A 152 23.92 6.69 9.80
N LEU A 153 24.11 5.80 10.78
CA LEU A 153 23.62 4.42 10.71
C LEU A 153 22.09 4.34 10.60
N LEU A 154 21.36 5.16 11.36
CA LEU A 154 19.88 5.20 11.29
C LEU A 154 19.39 5.75 9.95
N HIS A 155 20.08 6.72 9.35
CA HIS A 155 19.74 7.23 8.03
C HIS A 155 19.96 6.18 6.94
N GLU A 156 21.06 5.42 7.01
CA GLU A 156 21.33 4.29 6.11
C GLU A 156 20.23 3.22 6.23
N ALA A 157 19.91 2.80 7.45
CA ALA A 157 18.86 1.80 7.70
C ALA A 157 17.46 2.28 7.25
N LEU A 158 17.12 3.55 7.51
CA LEU A 158 15.87 4.16 7.04
C LEU A 158 15.82 4.23 5.50
N GLY A 159 16.93 4.54 4.86
CA GLY A 159 17.06 4.53 3.40
C GLY A 159 16.77 3.13 2.84
N ALA A 160 17.47 2.12 3.33
CA ALA A 160 17.28 0.73 2.91
C ALA A 160 15.84 0.22 3.13
N ALA A 161 15.26 0.51 4.31
CA ALA A 161 13.88 0.12 4.62
C ALA A 161 12.88 0.79 3.69
N ARG A 162 13.04 2.09 3.37
CA ARG A 162 12.18 2.80 2.42
C ARG A 162 12.29 2.25 1.00
N THR A 163 13.49 1.89 0.54
CA THR A 163 13.69 1.32 -0.81
C THR A 163 13.19 -0.11 -0.95
N SER A 164 12.84 -0.79 0.16
CA SER A 164 12.23 -2.12 0.13
C SER A 164 10.78 -2.12 -0.36
N SER A 165 10.11 -0.95 -0.34
CA SER A 165 8.73 -0.83 -0.77
C SER A 165 8.59 -1.00 -2.28
N PHE A 166 7.52 -1.65 -2.72
CA PHE A 166 7.27 -1.89 -4.14
C PHE A 166 5.79 -1.81 -4.51
N ILE A 167 5.53 -1.51 -5.77
CA ILE A 167 4.20 -1.46 -6.35
C ILE A 167 3.73 -2.88 -6.67
N LEU A 168 2.71 -3.33 -5.95
CA LEU A 168 2.04 -4.62 -6.17
C LEU A 168 1.00 -4.53 -7.29
N PHE A 169 0.34 -3.38 -7.43
CA PHE A 169 -0.67 -3.13 -8.44
C PHE A 169 -0.69 -1.62 -8.73
N GLU A 170 -0.84 -1.26 -10.00
CA GLU A 170 -1.06 0.12 -10.42
C GLU A 170 -1.85 0.09 -11.74
N GLU A 171 -2.95 0.82 -11.78
CA GLU A 171 -3.73 1.06 -12.99
C GLU A 171 -4.11 2.54 -13.07
N GLU A 172 -4.04 3.07 -14.29
CA GLU A 172 -4.57 4.40 -14.63
C GLU A 172 -5.79 4.24 -15.54
N VAL A 173 -6.92 4.81 -15.13
CA VAL A 173 -8.18 4.77 -15.89
C VAL A 173 -8.53 6.18 -16.33
N VAL A 174 -8.68 6.39 -17.64
CA VAL A 174 -9.19 7.64 -18.20
C VAL A 174 -10.67 7.76 -17.85
N LEU A 175 -11.07 8.86 -17.22
CA LEU A 175 -12.44 9.04 -16.75
C LEU A 175 -13.35 9.72 -17.79
N SER A 176 -12.79 10.35 -18.84
CA SER A 176 -13.55 11.09 -19.86
C SER A 176 -13.15 10.73 -21.27
#